data_AF-A0A970FWD1-F1
#
_entry.id   AF-A0A970FWD1-F1
#
_cell.length_a   1.000
_cell.length_b   1.000
_cell.length_c   1.000
_cell.angle_alpha   90.00
_cell.angle_beta   90.00
_cell.angle_gamma   90.00
#
_symmetry.space_group_name_H-M   'P 1'
#
loop_
_entity.id
_entity.type
_entity.pdbx_description
1 polymer ?
#
loop_
_entity_poly.entity_id
_entity_poly.type
_entity_poly.pdbx_seq_one_letter_code
_entity_poly.pdbx_strand_id
1 'polypeptide(L)'
;MLRFDDQIIAAQKDEGKIESLIRKYEPFILSSAAHVTGRHVTKSDDEWSIALLAFYESVQSFKPDKGRFTAYAKMSIRSKLIDYFRA
;
A
#
# COMPACT_ATOMS: atom_id res chain seq x y z
N MET A 1 6.60 4.22 22.68
CA MET A 1 6.07 3.47 21.52
C MET A 1 5.82 4.48 20.42
N LEU A 2 6.61 4.49 19.33
CA LEU A 2 6.38 5.41 18.20
C LEU A 2 5.00 5.14 17.59
N ARG A 3 4.27 6.18 17.20
CA ARG A 3 3.02 6.00 16.47
C ARG A 3 3.35 5.41 15.11
N PHE A 4 2.46 4.57 14.59
CA PHE A 4 2.70 3.88 13.33
C PHE A 4 2.99 4.85 12.16
N ASP A 5 2.30 5.99 12.14
CA ASP A 5 2.51 7.05 11.17
C ASP A 5 3.95 7.62 11.25
N ASP A 6 4.59 7.62 12.42
CA ASP A 6 6.00 8.02 12.58
C ASP A 6 6.95 7.05 11.88
N GLN A 7 6.63 5.74 11.86
CA GLN A 7 7.41 4.73 11.14
C GLN A 7 7.31 4.94 9.63
N ILE A 8 6.13 5.32 9.14
CA ILE A 8 5.91 5.65 7.72
C ILE A 8 6.74 6.88 7.34
N ILE A 9 6.67 7.94 8.13
CA ILE A 9 7.42 9.18 7.90
C ILE A 9 8.94 8.91 7.92
N ALA A 10 9.43 8.11 8.85
CA ALA A 10 10.84 7.75 8.94
C ALA A 10 11.32 6.86 7.77
N ALA A 11 10.40 6.17 7.07
CA ALA A 11 10.73 5.27 5.97
C ALA A 11 10.73 5.95 4.59
N GLN A 12 10.18 7.16 4.43
CA GLN A 12 9.93 7.76 3.11
C GLN A 12 11.15 7.89 2.19
N LYS A 13 12.36 7.90 2.76
CA LYS A 13 13.64 8.05 2.04
C LYS A 13 14.60 6.88 2.29
N ASP A 14 14.10 5.78 2.85
CA ASP A 14 14.90 4.63 3.26
C ASP A 14 14.28 3.37 2.66
N GLU A 15 14.78 2.95 1.51
CA GLU A 15 14.25 1.81 0.75
C GLU A 15 14.18 0.53 1.59
N GLY A 16 15.19 0.27 2.43
CA GLY A 16 15.21 -0.90 3.31
C GLY A 16 14.10 -0.86 4.37
N LYS A 17 13.76 0.34 4.88
CA LYS A 17 12.60 0.50 5.77
C LYS A 17 11.28 0.38 5.03
N ILE A 18 11.16 0.87 3.80
CA ILE A 18 9.95 0.68 2.99
C ILE A 18 9.73 -0.81 2.71
N GLU A 19 10.78 -1.54 2.33
CA GLU A 19 10.70 -3.00 2.16
C GLU A 19 10.26 -3.71 3.45
N SER A 20 10.82 -3.30 4.59
CA SER A 20 10.44 -3.86 5.89
C SER A 20 8.96 -3.59 6.22
N LEU A 21 8.47 -2.39 5.89
CA LEU A 21 7.06 -2.04 6.01
C LEU A 21 6.20 -2.87 5.05
N ILE A 22 6.60 -3.05 3.80
CA ILE A 22 5.91 -3.89 2.82
C ILE A 22 5.74 -5.31 3.35
N ARG A 23 6.82 -5.94 3.84
CA ARG A 23 6.76 -7.30 4.41
C ARG A 23 5.82 -7.37 5.61
N LYS A 24 5.84 -6.35 6.47
CA LYS A 24 4.96 -6.25 7.64
C LYS A 24 3.48 -6.03 7.26
N TYR A 25 3.21 -5.30 6.19
CA TYR A 25 1.86 -4.91 5.73
C TYR A 25 1.35 -5.74 4.55
N GLU A 26 2.07 -6.79 4.17
CA GLU A 26 1.68 -7.68 3.09
C GLU A 26 0.23 -8.21 3.21
N PRO A 27 -0.28 -8.65 4.37
CA PRO A 27 -1.68 -9.06 4.50
C PRO A 27 -2.67 -7.92 4.21
N PHE A 28 -2.32 -6.67 4.57
CA PHE A 28 -3.13 -5.49 4.28
C PHE A 28 -3.15 -5.18 2.78
N ILE A 29 -2.02 -5.30 2.10
CA ILE A 29 -1.91 -5.07 0.65
C ILE A 29 -2.74 -6.13 -0.09
N LEU A 30 -2.57 -7.42 0.24
CA LEU A 30 -3.35 -8.52 -0.34
C LEU A 30 -4.85 -8.36 -0.08
N SER A 31 -5.24 -8.02 1.15
CA SER A 31 -6.66 -7.80 1.50
C SER A 31 -7.24 -6.60 0.74
N SER A 32 -6.47 -5.53 0.56
CA SER A 32 -6.91 -4.36 -0.21
C SER A 32 -7.08 -4.70 -1.68
N ALA A 33 -6.18 -5.49 -2.27
CA ALA A 33 -6.31 -5.98 -3.64
C ALA A 33 -7.54 -6.89 -3.78
N ALA A 34 -7.67 -7.92 -2.94
CA ALA A 34 -8.77 -8.87 -2.95
C ALA A 34 -10.15 -8.21 -2.83
N HIS A 35 -10.26 -7.16 -2.02
CA HIS A 35 -11.49 -6.38 -1.88
C HIS A 35 -11.89 -5.68 -3.19
N VAL A 36 -10.92 -5.26 -4.01
CA VAL A 36 -11.20 -4.56 -5.28
C VAL A 36 -11.46 -5.57 -6.39
N THR A 37 -10.71 -6.67 -6.43
CA THR A 37 -10.87 -7.71 -7.45
C THR A 37 -12.10 -8.59 -7.22
N GLY A 38 -12.61 -8.66 -5.99
CA GLY A 38 -13.72 -9.55 -5.62
C GLY A 38 -13.33 -11.03 -5.54
N ARG A 39 -12.04 -11.36 -5.59
CA ARG A 39 -11.50 -12.73 -5.49
C ARG A 39 -10.26 -12.79 -4.60
N HIS A 40 -9.82 -14.00 -4.26
CA HIS A 40 -8.52 -14.18 -3.63
C HIS A 40 -7.40 -13.72 -4.58
N VAL A 41 -6.45 -12.96 -4.05
CA VAL A 41 -5.26 -12.46 -4.76
C VAL A 41 -4.02 -13.06 -4.10
N THR A 42 -3.08 -13.50 -4.92
CA THR A 42 -1.80 -14.12 -4.57
C THR A 42 -0.65 -13.25 -5.07
N LYS A 43 0.59 -13.56 -4.68
CA LYS A 43 1.77 -12.82 -5.14
C LYS A 43 2.12 -13.02 -6.62
N SER A 44 1.50 -13.99 -7.26
CA SER A 44 1.68 -14.27 -8.69
C SER A 44 0.69 -13.51 -9.57
N ASP A 45 -0.31 -12.85 -8.97
CA ASP A 45 -1.28 -12.05 -9.68
C ASP A 45 -0.73 -10.64 -10.02
N ASP A 46 -1.14 -10.09 -11.16
CA ASP A 46 -0.78 -8.72 -11.55
C ASP A 46 -1.30 -7.69 -10.54
N GLU A 47 -2.49 -7.94 -9.98
CA GLU A 47 -3.12 -7.07 -8.99
C GLU A 47 -2.30 -6.97 -7.70
N TRP A 48 -1.53 -8.01 -7.36
CA TRP A 48 -0.57 -7.93 -6.27
C TRP A 48 0.55 -6.95 -6.60
N SER A 49 1.16 -7.05 -7.78
CA SER A 49 2.26 -6.17 -8.19
C SER A 49 1.81 -4.71 -8.25
N ILE A 50 0.59 -4.46 -8.73
CA ILE A 50 -0.01 -3.11 -8.78
C ILE A 50 -0.31 -2.58 -7.38
N ALA A 51 -0.90 -3.39 -6.51
CA ALA A 51 -1.18 -3.00 -5.13
C ALA A 51 0.11 -2.74 -4.33
N LEU A 52 1.14 -3.55 -4.55
CA LEU A 52 2.46 -3.40 -3.95
C LEU A 52 3.09 -2.06 -4.36
N LEU A 53 3.11 -1.75 -5.65
CA LEU A 53 3.63 -0.49 -6.16
C LEU A 53 2.85 0.71 -5.58
N ALA A 54 1.52 0.63 -5.58
CA ALA A 54 0.67 1.68 -5.00
C ALA A 54 0.95 1.90 -3.50
N PHE A 55 1.21 0.83 -2.74
CA PHE A 55 1.58 0.93 -1.34
C PHE A 55 2.95 1.59 -1.16
N TYR A 56 3.94 1.20 -1.96
CA TYR A 56 5.28 1.80 -1.97
C TYR A 56 5.20 3.32 -2.22
N GLU A 57 4.50 3.73 -3.29
CA GLU A 57 4.26 5.14 -3.61
C GLU A 57 3.53 5.87 -2.47
N SER A 58 2.58 5.19 -1.82
CA SER A 58 1.84 5.75 -0.70
C SER A 58 2.75 6.02 0.50
N VAL A 59 3.73 5.15 0.79
CA VAL A 59 4.71 5.39 1.87
C VAL A 59 5.51 6.65 1.56
N GLN A 60 6.07 6.75 0.36
CA GLN A 60 6.90 7.87 -0.07
C GLN A 60 6.17 9.22 -0.05
N SER A 61 4.88 9.22 -0.36
CA SER A 61 4.08 10.45 -0.53
C SER A 61 3.17 10.78 0.66
N PHE A 62 3.14 9.93 1.70
CA PHE A 62 2.27 10.11 2.86
C PHE A 62 2.50 11.46 3.56
N LYS A 63 1.40 12.08 3.96
CA LYS A 63 1.38 13.35 4.70
C LYS A 63 0.43 13.22 5.90
N PRO A 64 0.93 13.27 7.15
CA PRO A 64 0.12 12.97 8.33
C PRO A 64 -1.00 14.00 8.58
N ASP A 65 -0.86 15.22 8.07
CA ASP A 65 -1.90 16.27 8.09
C ASP A 65 -3.10 15.93 7.19
N LYS A 66 -2.97 14.97 6.26
CA LYS A 66 -4.04 14.55 5.34
C LYS A 66 -4.81 13.32 5.81
N GLY A 67 -4.56 12.85 7.03
CA GLY A 67 -5.26 11.73 7.64
C GLY A 67 -4.37 10.51 7.87
N ARG A 68 -5.00 9.36 8.14
CA ARG A 68 -4.29 8.12 8.52
C ARG A 68 -3.69 7.41 7.31
N PHE A 69 -2.47 6.89 7.45
CA PHE A 69 -1.78 6.21 6.36
C PHE A 69 -2.56 5.04 5.76
N THR A 70 -3.17 4.19 6.59
CA THR A 70 -3.89 2.99 6.10
C THR A 70 -5.10 3.34 5.24
N ALA A 71 -5.82 4.42 5.57
CA ALA A 71 -6.93 4.90 4.75
C ALA A 71 -6.45 5.43 3.41
N TYR A 72 -5.36 6.21 3.43
CA TYR A 72 -4.72 6.74 2.23
C TYR A 72 -4.20 5.62 1.31
N ALA A 73 -3.42 4.68 1.85
CA ALA A 73 -2.87 3.56 1.10
C ALA A 73 -3.98 2.67 0.49
N LYS A 74 -5.06 2.41 1.24
CA LYS A 74 -6.21 1.66 0.72
C LYS A 74 -6.88 2.36 -0.47
N MET A 75 -7.04 3.69 -0.40
CA MET A 75 -7.57 4.49 -1.52
C MET A 75 -6.63 4.44 -2.72
N SER A 76 -5.33 4.60 -2.51
CA SER A 76 -4.31 4.56 -3.58
C SER A 76 -4.31 3.22 -4.32
N ILE A 77 -4.26 2.10 -3.57
CA ILE A 77 -4.36 0.73 -4.10
C ILE A 77 -5.64 0.57 -4.93
N ARG A 78 -6.78 0.99 -4.38
CA ARG A 78 -8.07 0.89 -5.08
C ARG A 78 -8.08 1.68 -6.39
N SER A 79 -7.56 2.91 -6.39
CA SER A 79 -7.51 3.73 -7.60
C SER A 79 -6.70 3.04 -8.70
N LYS A 80 -5.47 2.62 -8.38
CA LYS A 80 -4.54 2.00 -9.35
C LYS A 80 -5.12 0.71 -9.94
N LEU A 81 -5.78 -0.12 -9.13
CA LEU A 81 -6.43 -1.33 -9.61
C LEU A 81 -7.64 -1.03 -10.50
N ILE A 82 -8.45 -0.03 -10.15
CA ILE A 82 -9.58 0.39 -11.02
C ILE A 82 -9.06 0.90 -12.37
N ASP A 83 -7.97 1.67 -12.37
CA ASP A 83 -7.37 2.17 -13.59
C ASP A 83 -6.81 1.02 -14.43
N TYR A 84 -6.16 0.03 -13.81
CA TYR A 84 -5.71 -1.19 -14.49
C TYR A 84 -6.88 -1.96 -15.14
N PHE A 85 -8.01 -2.11 -14.46
CA PHE A 85 -9.18 -2.79 -15.03
C PHE A 85 -9.91 -2.01 -16.13
N ARG A 86 -9.59 -0.73 -16.32
CA ARG A 86 -10.17 0.13 -17.36
C ARG A 86 -9.30 0.24 -18.61
N ALA A 87 -8.02 -0.12 -18.50
CA ALA A 87 -7.05 -0.10 -19.60
C ALA A 87 -7.35 -1.21 -20.61
#